data_AF-A0A9D7Z2U2-F1
#
_entry.id   AF-A0A9D7Z2U2-F1
#
_cell.length_a   1.000
_cell.length_b   1.000
_cell.length_c   1.000
_cell.angle_alpha   90.00
_cell.angle_beta   90.00
_cell.angle_gamma   90.00
#
_symmetry.space_group_name_H-M   'P 1'
#
loop_
_entity.id
_entity.type
_entity.pdbx_description
1 polymer ?
#
loop_
_entity_poly.entity_id
_entity_poly.type
_entity_poly.pdbx_seq_one_letter_code
_entity_poly.pdbx_strand_id
1 'polypeptide(L)'
;MSWTALRECPRNAEIAGKLGDPTKSIPHLKSAQMKHWDYIFTHDPDLEFEARAVRIGEAHVRIELEAQWYLASYGRLLIEALPALVKRYRFAPGKLPGALQALVGRVFLDMIMSYDAYENGVVRKRARTPARERAHQPARSRQHRLRHQRGGAWHGDAVAQHPPRRKERSGDFLGGIGAGCLGGTDLPDQRRRGA
;
A
#
# COMPACT_ATOMS: atom_id res chain seq x y z
N MET A 1 -21.28 6.03 -23.98
CA MET A 1 -21.05 4.69 -23.40
C MET A 1 -22.39 4.12 -22.95
N SER A 2 -22.81 2.97 -23.49
CA SER A 2 -24.08 2.34 -23.12
C SER A 2 -23.98 1.75 -21.71
N TRP A 3 -24.98 2.02 -20.86
CA TRP A 3 -25.08 1.47 -19.49
C TRP A 3 -25.03 -0.07 -19.44
N THR A 4 -25.36 -0.74 -20.55
CA THR A 4 -25.30 -2.20 -20.69
C THR A 4 -23.86 -2.72 -20.64
N ALA A 5 -22.89 -1.98 -21.18
CA ALA A 5 -21.49 -2.41 -21.25
C ALA A 5 -20.77 -2.40 -19.88
N LEU A 6 -21.25 -1.63 -18.91
CA LEU A 6 -20.73 -1.63 -17.53
C LEU A 6 -21.27 -2.80 -16.69
N ARG A 7 -22.42 -3.38 -17.07
CA ARG A 7 -22.98 -4.56 -16.40
C ARG A 7 -22.25 -5.85 -16.79
N GLU A 8 -21.87 -5.93 -18.06
CA GLU A 8 -21.09 -7.04 -18.62
C GLU A 8 -19.61 -6.76 -18.39
N CYS A 9 -19.14 -6.91 -17.15
CA CYS A 9 -17.71 -6.80 -16.86
C CYS A 9 -16.99 -7.91 -17.64
N PRO A 10 -16.08 -7.56 -18.59
CA PRO A 10 -15.41 -8.55 -19.42
C PRO A 10 -14.65 -9.52 -18.52
N ARG A 11 -14.77 -10.81 -18.83
CA ARG A 11 -14.09 -11.87 -18.09
C ARG A 11 -12.58 -11.71 -18.28
N ASN A 12 -11.92 -11.07 -17.32
CA ASN A 12 -10.47 -10.84 -17.41
C ASN A 12 -9.72 -12.12 -16.98
N ALA A 13 -8.94 -12.69 -17.91
CA ALA A 13 -8.13 -13.88 -17.68
C ALA A 13 -7.08 -13.69 -16.59
N GLU A 14 -6.50 -12.49 -16.47
CA GLU A 14 -5.52 -12.15 -15.44
C GLU A 14 -6.12 -12.25 -14.03
N ILE A 15 -7.30 -11.64 -13.84
CA ILE A 15 -8.01 -11.65 -12.56
C ILE A 15 -8.55 -13.05 -12.27
N ALA A 16 -9.02 -13.77 -13.29
CA ALA A 16 -9.47 -15.15 -13.15
C ALA A 16 -8.35 -16.07 -12.65
N GLY A 17 -7.12 -15.87 -13.12
CA GLY A 17 -5.95 -16.61 -12.64
C GLY A 17 -5.67 -16.42 -11.15
N LYS A 18 -6.02 -15.26 -10.57
CA LYS A 18 -5.82 -14.95 -9.15
C LYS A 18 -6.72 -15.77 -8.22
N LEU A 19 -7.77 -16.39 -8.75
CA LEU A 19 -8.75 -17.18 -7.98
C LEU A 19 -8.27 -18.60 -7.67
N GLY A 20 -7.20 -19.10 -8.30
CA GLY A 20 -6.76 -20.49 -8.13
C GLY A 20 -7.84 -21.47 -8.61
N ASP A 21 -8.16 -22.49 -7.80
CA ASP A 21 -9.27 -23.42 -8.06
C ASP A 21 -10.62 -22.74 -7.78
N PRO A 22 -11.38 -22.32 -8.81
CA PRO A 22 -12.59 -21.51 -8.61
C PRO A 22 -13.71 -22.28 -7.91
N THR A 23 -13.71 -23.62 -8.03
CA THR A 23 -14.75 -24.46 -7.41
C THR A 23 -14.66 -24.43 -5.88
N LYS A 24 -13.45 -24.22 -5.34
CA LYS A 24 -13.18 -24.11 -3.90
C LYS A 24 -13.10 -22.65 -3.46
N SER A 25 -12.43 -21.80 -4.23
CA SER A 25 -12.16 -20.43 -3.81
C SER A 25 -13.41 -19.55 -3.87
N ILE A 26 -14.26 -19.67 -4.91
CA ILE A 26 -15.44 -18.80 -5.07
C ILE A 26 -16.41 -18.93 -3.89
N PRO A 27 -16.82 -20.13 -3.44
CA PRO A 27 -17.70 -20.24 -2.27
C PRO A 27 -17.11 -19.62 -1.00
N HIS A 28 -15.83 -19.86 -0.76
CA HIS A 28 -15.12 -19.30 0.40
C HIS A 28 -15.02 -17.76 0.33
N LEU A 29 -14.63 -17.22 -0.82
CA LEU A 29 -14.53 -15.77 -1.05
C LEU A 29 -15.89 -15.09 -0.92
N LYS A 30 -16.96 -15.69 -1.45
CA LYS A 30 -18.33 -15.19 -1.25
C LYS A 30 -18.69 -15.15 0.24
N SER A 31 -18.43 -16.22 0.99
CA SER A 31 -18.69 -16.26 2.42
C SER A 31 -17.91 -15.18 3.18
N ALA A 32 -16.62 -15.01 2.87
CA ALA A 32 -15.78 -13.98 3.49
C ALA A 32 -16.29 -12.57 3.19
N GLN A 33 -16.59 -12.27 1.91
CA GLN A 33 -17.12 -10.96 1.51
C GLN A 33 -18.49 -10.69 2.16
N MET A 34 -19.38 -11.67 2.24
CA MET A 34 -20.68 -11.48 2.90
C MET A 34 -20.51 -11.14 4.39
N LYS A 35 -19.66 -11.88 5.11
CA LYS A 35 -19.37 -11.60 6.53
C LYS A 35 -18.70 -10.25 6.75
N HIS A 36 -17.89 -9.82 5.80
CA HIS A 36 -17.27 -8.50 5.83
C HIS A 36 -18.34 -7.42 5.66
N TRP A 37 -19.11 -7.46 4.56
CA TRP A 37 -20.15 -6.45 4.29
C TRP A 37 -21.24 -6.40 5.37
N ASP A 38 -21.66 -7.56 5.88
CA ASP A 38 -22.59 -7.61 7.01
C ASP A 38 -22.07 -6.80 8.20
N TYR A 39 -20.80 -6.98 8.58
CA TYR A 39 -20.18 -6.20 9.65
C TYR A 39 -20.16 -4.71 9.36
N ILE A 40 -19.69 -4.32 8.15
CA ILE A 40 -19.57 -2.93 7.70
C ILE A 40 -20.90 -2.17 7.79
N PHE A 41 -22.03 -2.85 7.57
CA PHE A 41 -23.36 -2.24 7.59
C PHE A 41 -24.11 -2.36 8.91
N THR A 42 -23.69 -3.24 9.83
CA THR A 42 -24.41 -3.50 11.08
C THR A 42 -23.70 -3.00 12.33
N HIS A 43 -22.44 -2.57 12.22
CA HIS A 43 -21.62 -2.08 13.32
C HIS A 43 -21.12 -0.66 13.06
N ASP A 44 -20.78 0.09 14.11
CA ASP A 44 -20.10 1.37 13.97
C ASP A 44 -18.66 1.18 13.43
N PRO A 45 -18.05 2.22 12.84
CA PRO A 45 -16.65 2.15 12.40
C PRO A 45 -15.70 2.07 13.61
N ASP A 46 -15.57 0.86 14.15
CA ASP A 46 -14.73 0.53 15.29
C ASP A 46 -13.37 -0.06 14.87
N LEU A 47 -12.58 -0.49 15.84
CA LEU A 47 -11.26 -1.08 15.57
C LEU A 47 -11.35 -2.39 14.76
N GLU A 48 -12.46 -3.14 14.88
CA GLU A 48 -12.65 -4.37 14.11
C GLU A 48 -13.06 -4.06 12.67
N PHE A 49 -13.80 -2.97 12.42
CA PHE A 49 -14.01 -2.43 11.08
C PHE A 49 -12.66 -2.16 10.39
N GLU A 50 -11.78 -1.40 11.06
CA GLU A 50 -10.45 -1.08 10.54
C GLU A 50 -9.62 -2.35 10.31
N ALA A 51 -9.58 -3.25 11.29
CA ALA A 51 -8.83 -4.49 11.18
C ALA A 51 -9.30 -5.39 10.01
N ARG A 52 -10.60 -5.36 9.69
CA ARG A 52 -11.16 -6.07 8.53
C ARG A 52 -10.72 -5.46 7.22
N ALA A 53 -10.80 -4.14 7.10
CA ALA A 53 -10.34 -3.42 5.91
C ALA A 53 -8.84 -3.64 5.67
N VAL A 54 -8.03 -3.60 6.74
CA VAL A 54 -6.59 -3.92 6.67
C VAL A 54 -6.34 -5.33 6.13
N ARG A 55 -7.04 -6.34 6.67
CA ARG A 55 -6.93 -7.74 6.20
C ARG A 55 -7.24 -7.87 4.71
N ILE A 56 -8.19 -7.09 4.19
CA ILE A 56 -8.55 -7.07 2.77
C ILE A 56 -7.41 -6.45 1.94
N GLY A 57 -6.90 -5.28 2.34
CA GLY A 57 -5.76 -4.64 1.66
C GLY A 57 -4.55 -5.55 1.57
N GLU A 58 -4.16 -6.18 2.68
CA GLU A 58 -3.04 -7.13 2.74
C GLU A 58 -3.28 -8.38 1.89
N ALA A 59 -4.52 -8.88 1.82
CA ALA A 59 -4.85 -10.01 0.97
C ALA A 59 -4.62 -9.70 -0.51
N HIS A 60 -4.99 -8.50 -0.96
CA HIS A 60 -4.75 -8.05 -2.34
C HIS A 60 -3.26 -7.90 -2.66
N VAL A 61 -2.45 -7.39 -1.72
CA VAL A 61 -0.98 -7.35 -1.87
C VAL A 61 -0.39 -8.75 -1.98
N ARG A 62 -0.89 -9.70 -1.18
CA ARG A 62 -0.40 -11.09 -1.15
C ARG A 62 -0.63 -11.83 -2.47
N ILE A 63 -1.79 -11.64 -3.10
CA ILE A 63 -2.10 -12.23 -4.40
C ILE A 63 -1.63 -11.36 -5.58
N GLU A 64 -0.96 -10.24 -5.29
CA GLU A 64 -0.45 -9.27 -6.27
C GLU A 64 -1.56 -8.66 -7.14
N LEU A 65 -2.78 -8.55 -6.63
CA LEU A 65 -3.85 -7.93 -7.40
C LEU A 65 -3.54 -6.45 -7.55
N GLU A 66 -3.53 -5.96 -8.79
CA GLU A 66 -3.33 -4.53 -9.02
C GLU A 66 -4.45 -3.69 -8.41
N ALA A 67 -4.08 -2.54 -7.84
CA ALA A 67 -5.00 -1.64 -7.17
C ALA A 67 -6.20 -1.24 -8.03
N GLN A 68 -6.00 -1.06 -9.35
CA GLN A 68 -7.08 -0.70 -10.27
C GLN A 68 -8.22 -1.73 -10.31
N TRP A 69 -7.88 -3.03 -10.29
CA TRP A 69 -8.88 -4.10 -10.31
C TRP A 69 -9.61 -4.23 -8.98
N TYR A 70 -8.87 -4.04 -7.89
CA TYR A 70 -9.43 -3.94 -6.56
C TYR A 70 -10.41 -2.76 -6.45
N LEU A 71 -10.03 -1.54 -6.89
CA LEU A 71 -10.90 -0.36 -6.84
C LEU A 71 -12.13 -0.48 -7.75
N ALA A 72 -11.96 -1.05 -8.96
CA ALA A 72 -13.06 -1.30 -9.88
C ALA A 72 -14.14 -2.22 -9.28
N SER A 73 -13.78 -3.12 -8.36
CA SER A 73 -14.72 -4.03 -7.71
C SER A 73 -15.78 -3.30 -6.85
N TYR A 74 -15.44 -2.18 -6.22
CA TYR A 74 -16.41 -1.35 -5.51
C TYR A 74 -17.38 -0.65 -6.45
N GLY A 75 -16.90 -0.20 -7.61
CA GLY A 75 -17.77 0.31 -8.67
C GLY A 75 -18.80 -0.74 -9.09
N ARG A 76 -18.34 -1.98 -9.32
CA ARG A 76 -19.22 -3.11 -9.63
C ARG A 76 -20.23 -3.40 -8.52
N LEU A 77 -19.81 -3.34 -7.26
CA LEU A 77 -20.68 -3.50 -6.08
C LEU A 77 -21.79 -2.44 -6.07
N LEU A 78 -21.43 -1.16 -6.21
CA LEU A 78 -22.39 -0.05 -6.18
C LEU A 78 -23.39 -0.13 -7.33
N ILE A 79 -22.94 -0.51 -8.54
CA ILE A 79 -23.80 -0.70 -9.71
C ILE A 79 -24.91 -1.74 -9.46
N GLU A 80 -24.66 -2.78 -8.66
CA GLU A 80 -25.69 -3.76 -8.28
C GLU A 80 -26.48 -3.36 -7.03
N ALA A 81 -25.80 -2.81 -6.04
CA ALA A 81 -26.39 -2.48 -4.75
C ALA A 81 -27.39 -1.32 -4.85
N LEU A 82 -27.09 -0.28 -5.64
CA LEU A 82 -27.95 0.90 -5.76
C LEU A 82 -29.34 0.55 -6.32
N PRO A 83 -29.50 -0.16 -7.45
CA PRO A 83 -30.82 -0.59 -7.93
C PRO A 83 -31.55 -1.52 -6.95
N ALA A 84 -30.82 -2.42 -6.28
CA ALA A 84 -31.41 -3.31 -5.29
C ALA A 84 -31.99 -2.53 -4.10
N LEU A 85 -31.30 -1.48 -3.66
CA LEU A 85 -31.74 -0.61 -2.58
C LEU A 85 -32.97 0.20 -2.97
N VAL A 86 -32.97 0.79 -4.18
CA VAL A 86 -34.15 1.48 -4.75
C VAL A 86 -35.35 0.55 -4.79
N LYS A 87 -35.18 -0.69 -5.27
CA LYS A 87 -36.26 -1.69 -5.30
C LYS A 87 -36.74 -2.06 -3.89
N ARG A 88 -35.83 -2.19 -2.91
CA ARG A 88 -36.16 -2.53 -1.52
C ARG A 88 -37.02 -1.46 -0.85
N TYR A 89 -36.74 -0.18 -1.10
CA TYR A 89 -37.43 0.97 -0.51
C TYR A 89 -38.54 1.56 -1.40
N ARG A 90 -38.99 0.85 -2.44
CA ARG A 90 -40.04 1.32 -3.37
C ARG A 90 -41.35 1.76 -2.70
N PHE A 91 -41.65 1.21 -1.53
CA PHE A 91 -42.84 1.53 -0.73
C PHE A 91 -42.55 2.40 0.50
N ALA A 92 -41.31 2.82 0.68
CA ALA A 92 -40.87 3.67 1.78
C ALA A 92 -39.85 4.71 1.26
N PRO A 93 -40.24 5.57 0.29
CA PRO A 93 -39.31 6.48 -0.37
C PRO A 93 -38.62 7.46 0.60
N GLY A 94 -39.26 7.81 1.72
CA GLY A 94 -38.64 8.65 2.75
C GLY A 94 -37.42 8.02 3.44
N LYS A 95 -37.27 6.68 3.41
CA LYS A 95 -36.11 5.97 3.97
C LYS A 95 -34.96 5.80 2.96
N LEU A 96 -35.24 5.98 1.67
CA LEU A 96 -34.27 5.74 0.60
C LEU A 96 -33.05 6.67 0.68
N PRO A 97 -33.17 8.00 0.91
CA PRO A 97 -32.01 8.89 0.98
C PRO A 97 -31.02 8.47 2.07
N GLY A 98 -31.50 8.17 3.28
CA GLY A 98 -30.65 7.72 4.39
C GLY A 98 -29.98 6.38 4.09
N ALA A 99 -30.70 5.45 3.45
CA ALA A 99 -30.12 4.17 3.04
C ALA A 99 -29.03 4.33 1.96
N LEU A 100 -29.24 5.22 0.99
CA LEU A 100 -28.25 5.52 -0.04
C LEU A 100 -27.00 6.19 0.55
N GLN A 101 -27.18 7.16 1.45
CA GLN A 101 -26.08 7.81 2.16
C GLN A 101 -25.28 6.80 2.99
N ALA A 102 -25.95 5.90 3.72
CA ALA A 102 -25.29 4.83 4.46
C ALA A 102 -24.52 3.88 3.53
N LEU A 103 -25.11 3.45 2.41
CA LEU A 103 -24.45 2.59 1.42
C LEU A 103 -23.18 3.23 0.89
N VAL A 104 -23.28 4.45 0.37
CA VAL A 104 -22.15 5.16 -0.24
C VAL A 104 -21.09 5.47 0.82
N GLY A 105 -21.48 6.04 1.96
CA GLY A 105 -20.54 6.40 3.03
C GLY A 105 -19.75 5.21 3.54
N ARG A 106 -20.41 4.07 3.81
CA ARG A 106 -19.74 2.86 4.31
C ARG A 106 -18.83 2.23 3.26
N VAL A 107 -19.24 2.17 1.99
CA VAL A 107 -18.42 1.63 0.91
C VAL A 107 -17.15 2.45 0.71
N PHE A 108 -17.25 3.78 0.71
CA PHE A 108 -16.08 4.64 0.56
C PHE A 108 -15.17 4.61 1.80
N LEU A 109 -15.73 4.51 2.99
CA LEU A 109 -14.95 4.37 4.22
C LEU A 109 -14.12 3.08 4.20
N ASP A 110 -14.75 1.95 3.86
CA ASP A 110 -14.06 0.67 3.70
C ASP A 110 -12.98 0.72 2.61
N MET A 111 -13.30 1.33 1.46
CA MET A 111 -12.35 1.51 0.36
C MET A 111 -11.09 2.27 0.80
N ILE A 112 -11.24 3.38 1.52
CA ILE A 112 -10.12 4.22 1.98
C ILE A 112 -9.21 3.42 2.91
N MET A 113 -9.77 2.76 3.92
CA MET A 113 -9.00 1.98 4.90
C MET A 113 -8.30 0.79 4.24
N SER A 114 -9.02 0.06 3.39
CA SER A 114 -8.48 -1.09 2.66
C SER A 114 -7.39 -0.67 1.66
N TYR A 115 -7.52 0.50 1.04
CA TYR A 115 -6.51 1.06 0.12
C TYR A 115 -5.25 1.54 0.85
N ASP A 116 -5.39 2.22 1.99
CA ASP A 116 -4.24 2.63 2.80
C ASP A 116 -3.42 1.40 3.25
N ALA A 117 -4.10 0.34 3.70
CA ALA A 117 -3.46 -0.93 4.03
C ALA A 117 -2.76 -1.59 2.82
N TYR A 118 -3.36 -1.53 1.64
CA TYR A 118 -2.76 -2.02 0.40
C TYR A 118 -1.46 -1.26 0.08
N GLU A 119 -1.50 0.07 0.05
CA GLU A 119 -0.32 0.91 -0.25
C GLU A 119 0.82 0.64 0.75
N ASN A 120 0.48 0.62 2.04
CA ASN A 120 1.42 0.28 3.10
C ASN A 120 2.01 -1.13 2.91
N GLY A 121 1.19 -2.11 2.52
CA GLY A 121 1.62 -3.47 2.21
C GLY A 121 2.56 -3.53 1.00
N VAL A 122 2.28 -2.78 -0.06
CA VAL A 122 3.14 -2.68 -1.26
C VAL A 122 4.51 -2.10 -0.88
N VAL A 123 4.55 -1.03 -0.10
CA VAL A 123 5.80 -0.42 0.39
C VAL A 123 6.61 -1.44 1.20
N ARG A 124 5.97 -2.15 2.14
CA ARG A 124 6.64 -3.20 2.93
C ARG A 124 7.18 -4.34 2.06
N LYS A 125 6.43 -4.77 1.03
CA LYS A 125 6.87 -5.81 0.10
C LYS A 125 8.10 -5.36 -0.70
N ARG A 126 8.10 -4.12 -1.21
CA ARG A 126 9.24 -3.52 -1.93
C ARG A 126 10.48 -3.40 -1.04
N ALA A 127 10.35 -3.00 0.22
CA ALA A 127 11.49 -2.90 1.14
C ALA A 127 12.13 -4.27 1.48
N ARG A 128 11.36 -5.36 1.42
CA ARG A 128 11.84 -6.72 1.71
C ARG A 128 12.62 -7.35 0.55
N THR A 129 12.34 -6.97 -0.69
CA THR A 129 13.02 -7.55 -1.87
C THR A 129 14.54 -7.28 -1.86
N PRO A 130 15.03 -6.03 -1.67
CA PRO A 130 16.46 -5.75 -1.56
C PRO A 130 17.13 -6.44 -0.37
N ALA A 131 16.42 -6.56 0.76
CA ALA A 131 16.94 -7.23 1.96
C ALA A 131 17.10 -8.75 1.74
N ARG A 132 16.15 -9.38 1.05
CA ARG A 132 16.23 -10.80 0.67
C ARG A 132 17.35 -11.06 -0.33
N GLU A 133 17.50 -10.22 -1.35
CA GLU A 133 18.60 -10.33 -2.33
C GLU A 133 19.98 -10.18 -1.68
N ARG A 134 20.14 -9.23 -0.75
CA ARG A 134 21.37 -9.06 0.04
C ARG A 134 21.65 -10.25 0.95
N ALA A 135 20.62 -10.85 1.55
CA ALA A 135 20.76 -12.04 2.38
C ALA A 135 21.02 -13.33 1.57
N HIS A 136 20.59 -13.39 0.31
CA HIS A 136 20.83 -14.51 -0.60
C HIS A 136 22.09 -14.37 -1.46
N GLN A 137 22.83 -13.26 -1.37
CA GLN A 137 24.21 -13.22 -1.88
C GLN A 137 25.10 -14.03 -0.91
N PRO A 138 25.54 -15.26 -1.27
CA PRO A 138 26.50 -15.97 -0.43
C PRO A 138 27.77 -15.12 -0.35
N ALA A 139 28.50 -15.23 0.76
CA ALA A 139 29.76 -14.54 1.06
C ALA A 139 30.94 -14.91 0.12
N ARG A 140 30.68 -15.11 -1.18
CA ARG A 140 31.66 -15.39 -2.24
C ARG A 140 32.65 -14.24 -2.46
N SER A 141 32.36 -13.04 -1.95
CA SER A 141 33.21 -11.86 -2.07
C SER A 141 34.32 -11.73 -1.00
N ARG A 142 34.36 -12.58 0.04
CA ARG A 142 35.48 -12.59 1.01
C ARG A 142 36.64 -13.52 0.62
N GLN A 143 36.38 -14.63 -0.09
CA GLN A 143 37.44 -15.58 -0.46
C GLN A 143 38.29 -15.12 -1.67
N HIS A 144 37.73 -14.34 -2.60
CA HIS A 144 38.50 -13.88 -3.78
C HIS A 144 39.54 -12.78 -3.45
N ARG A 145 39.44 -12.14 -2.28
CA ARG A 145 40.42 -11.13 -1.81
C ARG A 145 41.59 -11.73 -1.03
N LEU A 146 41.49 -12.98 -0.58
CA LEU A 146 42.55 -13.65 0.20
C LEU A 146 43.48 -14.52 -0.65
N ARG A 147 43.20 -14.69 -1.96
CA ARG A 147 44.03 -15.50 -2.87
C ARG A 147 45.14 -14.70 -3.57
N HIS A 148 45.13 -13.37 -3.50
CA HIS A 148 46.16 -12.49 -4.07
C HIS A 148 47.21 -11.96 -3.07
N GLN A 149 47.15 -12.38 -1.80
CA GLN A 149 48.16 -12.01 -0.77
C GLN A 149 49.15 -13.13 -0.42
N ARG A 150 49.29 -14.14 -1.28
CA ARG A 150 50.33 -15.18 -1.15
C ARG A 150 50.94 -15.46 -2.51
N GLY A 151 51.85 -14.58 -2.93
CA GLY A 151 52.56 -14.69 -4.21
C GLY A 151 53.38 -13.44 -4.49
N GLY A 152 54.38 -13.18 -3.65
CA GLY A 152 55.23 -12.00 -3.78
C GLY A 152 56.33 -11.97 -2.72
N ALA A 153 57.16 -13.01 -2.70
CA ALA A 153 58.45 -12.93 -2.02
C ALA A 153 59.40 -12.15 -2.95
N TRP A 154 59.87 -10.98 -2.50
CA TRP A 154 61.03 -10.30 -3.06
C TRP A 154 62.04 -10.07 -1.93
N HIS A 155 63.23 -10.64 -2.11
CA HIS A 155 64.44 -10.34 -1.34
C HIS A 155 65.06 -9.02 -1.83
N GLY A 156 65.78 -8.33 -0.95
CA GLY A 156 66.92 -7.47 -1.32
C GLY A 156 66.82 -5.99 -1.00
N ASP A 157 67.40 -5.64 0.15
CA ASP A 157 68.25 -4.48 0.43
C ASP A 157 67.71 -3.03 0.50
N ALA A 158 68.19 -2.38 1.56
CA ALA A 158 67.87 -1.06 2.05
C ALA A 158 68.50 0.07 1.23
N VAL A 159 67.83 1.23 1.16
CA VAL A 159 68.43 2.58 1.36
C VAL A 159 67.32 3.56 1.74
N ALA A 160 67.55 4.27 2.84
CA ALA A 160 66.72 5.35 3.36
C ALA A 160 66.73 6.59 2.44
N GLN A 161 65.56 7.17 2.17
CA GLN A 161 65.44 8.53 1.65
C GLN A 161 64.22 9.25 2.28
N HIS A 162 64.48 10.48 2.74
CA HIS A 162 63.60 11.42 3.44
C HIS A 162 62.27 11.74 2.71
N PRO A 163 61.18 12.07 3.44
CA PRO A 163 59.92 12.49 2.84
C PRO A 163 59.94 13.98 2.42
N PRO A 164 59.33 14.37 1.28
CA PRO A 164 59.06 15.77 1.00
C PRO A 164 57.82 16.28 1.75
N ARG A 165 57.94 17.52 2.24
CA ARG A 165 56.98 18.25 3.07
C ARG A 165 55.59 18.39 2.42
N ARG A 166 54.56 18.16 3.22
CA ARG A 166 53.16 18.54 2.98
C ARG A 166 53.05 20.07 2.99
N LYS A 167 52.69 20.69 1.85
CA LYS A 167 52.15 22.06 1.86
C LYS A 167 50.67 21.97 2.21
N GLU A 168 50.33 22.44 3.40
CA GLU A 168 48.97 22.75 3.78
C GLU A 168 48.41 23.82 2.85
N ARG A 169 47.25 23.54 2.25
CA ARG A 169 46.41 24.53 1.61
C ARG A 169 45.16 24.66 2.44
N SER A 170 45.17 25.70 3.28
CA SER A 170 44.01 26.32 3.88
C SER A 170 43.04 26.71 2.76
N GLY A 171 41.76 26.39 2.92
CA GLY A 171 40.70 26.66 1.96
C GLY A 171 39.36 26.21 2.51
N ASP A 172 38.74 27.09 3.28
CA ASP A 172 37.31 27.40 3.29
C ASP A 172 36.33 26.25 3.60
N PHE A 173 36.16 26.01 4.90
CA PHE A 173 34.99 25.36 5.48
C PHE A 173 34.01 26.44 5.97
N LEU A 174 33.17 26.98 5.10
CA LEU A 174 31.93 27.70 5.47
C LEU A 174 30.94 27.63 4.31
N GLY A 175 29.86 26.86 4.47
CA GLY A 175 28.83 26.73 3.45
C GLY A 175 27.61 25.91 3.86
N GLY A 176 26.78 26.48 4.74
CA GLY A 176 25.32 26.34 4.66
C GLY A 176 24.67 25.08 5.23
N ILE A 177 24.59 24.97 6.56
CA ILE A 177 23.50 24.23 7.22
C ILE A 177 22.38 25.24 7.46
N GLY A 178 21.40 25.26 6.56
CA GLY A 178 20.14 25.98 6.74
C GLY A 178 19.16 25.15 7.56
N ALA A 179 19.10 25.44 8.85
CA ALA A 179 18.00 25.04 9.71
C ALA A 179 16.76 25.87 9.37
N GLY A 180 15.65 25.20 9.05
CA GLY A 180 14.31 25.78 8.98
C GLY A 180 13.43 25.10 10.02
N CYS A 181 13.53 25.55 11.25
CA CYS A 181 12.67 25.19 12.36
C CYS A 181 11.47 26.16 12.43
N LEU A 182 10.27 25.59 12.58
CA LEU A 182 9.16 26.05 13.43
C LEU A 182 8.31 27.27 13.00
N GLY A 183 6.99 27.09 13.10
CA GLY A 183 5.96 28.12 13.15
C GLY A 183 4.93 27.99 12.00
N GLY A 184 3.66 27.67 12.20
CA GLY A 184 2.89 27.63 13.43
C GLY A 184 1.60 26.82 13.28
N THR A 185 1.16 26.32 14.42
CA THR A 185 -0.24 26.04 14.75
C THR A 185 -1.07 27.32 14.60
N ASP A 186 -2.30 27.21 14.09
CA ASP A 186 -3.50 27.86 14.65
C ASP A 186 -4.74 27.67 13.74
N LEU A 187 -5.59 26.70 14.12
CA LEU A 187 -7.04 26.87 14.20
C LEU A 187 -7.38 26.77 15.71
N PRO A 188 -8.39 27.47 16.27
CA PRO A 188 -9.71 27.67 15.66
C PRO A 188 -10.38 29.04 15.94
N ASP A 189 -11.48 29.35 15.26
CA ASP A 189 -12.63 29.97 15.94
C ASP A 189 -13.97 29.59 15.29
N GLN A 190 -14.85 29.03 16.11
CA GLN A 190 -16.27 28.91 15.86
C GLN A 190 -17.00 29.89 16.77
N ARG A 191 -17.76 30.83 16.18
CA ARG A 191 -19.19 31.13 16.46
C ARG A 191 -19.56 32.57 16.10
N ARG A 192 -20.71 32.71 15.42
CA ARG A 192 -21.88 33.60 15.65
C ARG A 192 -22.58 33.80 14.29
N ARG A 193 -23.76 33.21 14.02
CA ARG A 193 -25.15 33.55 14.43
C ARG A 193 -25.60 34.98 14.10
N GLY A 194 -26.70 35.07 13.33
CA GLY A 194 -27.56 36.24 13.06
C GLY A 194 -27.37 36.76 11.63
N ALA A 195 -28.36 36.89 10.75
CA ALA A 195 -29.82 36.86 10.83
C ALA A 195 -30.40 36.30 9.52
#